data_AF-A0A7Y9RMF1-F1
#
_entry.id   AF-A0A7Y9RMF1-F1
#
_cell.length_a   1.000
_cell.length_b   1.000
_cell.length_c   1.000
_cell.angle_alpha   90.00
_cell.angle_beta   90.00
_cell.angle_gamma   90.00
#
_symmetry.space_group_name_H-M   'P 1'
#
loop_
_entity.id
_entity.type
_entity.pdbx_description
1 polymer ?
#
loop_
_entity_poly.entity_id
_entity_poly.type
_entity_poly.pdbx_seq_one_letter_code
_entity_poly.pdbx_strand_id
1 'polypeptide(L)' 'MTDPTEQEIRERAHRLWEQAGKPEGREEEFWNAAEQELRNEEKSNTLRTPDTL' A
#
# COMPACT_ATOMS: atom_id res chain seq x y z
N MET A 1 6.42 -4.03 -15.39
CA MET A 1 6.88 -3.42 -14.13
C MET A 1 5.73 -2.57 -13.67
N THR A 2 4.81 -3.16 -12.92
CA THR A 2 3.64 -2.45 -12.43
C THR A 2 4.07 -1.79 -11.13
N ASP A 3 4.20 -0.47 -11.12
CA ASP A 3 4.31 0.24 -9.85
C ASP A 3 2.93 0.24 -9.19
N PRO A 4 2.87 0.16 -7.84
CA PRO A 4 1.61 0.18 -7.11
C PRO A 4 0.84 1.46 -7.43
N THR A 5 -0.48 1.33 -7.62
CA THR A 5 -1.32 2.50 -7.93
C THR A 5 -1.49 3.37 -6.69
N GLU A 6 -1.71 4.68 -6.88
CA GLU A 6 -2.00 5.61 -5.78
C GLU A 6 -3.17 5.15 -4.90
N GLN A 7 -4.15 4.42 -5.46
CA GLN A 7 -5.26 3.84 -4.70
C GLN A 7 -4.78 2.76 -3.73
N GLU A 8 -3.95 1.83 -4.20
CA GLU A 8 -3.38 0.78 -3.35
C GLU A 8 -2.49 1.37 -2.25
N ILE A 9 -1.62 2.32 -2.63
CA ILE A 9 -0.74 3.02 -1.69
C ILE A 9 -1.58 3.73 -0.64
N ARG A 10 -2.64 4.43 -1.06
CA ARG A 10 -3.56 5.12 -0.14
C ARG A 10 -4.22 4.13 0.81
N GLU A 11 -4.83 3.05 0.33
CA GLU A 11 -5.50 2.07 1.18
C GLU A 11 -4.54 1.47 2.20
N ARG A 12 -3.32 1.11 1.76
CA ARG A 12 -2.30 0.52 2.62
C ARG A 12 -1.76 1.54 3.64
N ALA A 13 -1.48 2.76 3.21
CA ALA A 13 -1.02 3.85 4.07
C ALA A 13 -2.07 4.21 5.12
N HIS A 14 -3.35 4.31 4.71
CA HIS A 14 -4.45 4.59 5.62
C HIS A 14 -4.57 3.47 6.66
N ARG A 15 -4.53 2.21 6.24
CA ARG A 15 -4.60 1.05 7.15
C ARG A 15 -3.43 1.02 8.15
N LEU A 16 -2.22 1.37 7.72
CA LEU A 16 -1.06 1.49 8.62
C LEU A 16 -1.24 2.66 9.60
N TRP A 17 -1.72 3.80 9.11
CA TRP A 17 -2.00 4.99 9.91
C TRP A 17 -3.10 4.75 10.95
N GLU A 18 -4.19 4.06 10.58
CA GLU A 18 -5.25 3.69 11.52
C GLU A 18 -4.76 2.73 12.60
N GLN A 19 -3.95 1.72 12.24
CA GLN A 19 -3.34 0.80 13.20
C GLN A 19 -2.37 1.50 14.15
N ALA A 20 -1.65 2.51 13.67
CA ALA A 20 -0.75 3.33 14.48
C ALA A 20 -1.47 4.34 15.39
N GLY A 21 -2.82 4.41 15.34
CA GLY A 21 -3.61 5.33 16.15
C GLY A 21 -3.78 6.73 15.55
N LYS A 22 -3.63 6.85 14.23
CA LYS A 22 -3.81 8.09 13.45
C LYS A 22 -2.97 9.27 13.96
N PRO A 23 -1.64 9.13 14.09
CA PRO A 23 -0.79 10.25 14.43
C PRO A 23 -0.88 11.34 13.36
N GLU A 24 -1.29 12.53 13.78
CA GLU A 24 -1.43 13.70 12.90
C GLU A 24 -0.05 14.16 12.40
N GLY A 25 0.09 14.40 11.09
CA GLY A 25 1.35 14.82 10.46
C GLY A 25 2.36 13.70 10.18
N ARG A 26 2.00 12.43 10.37
CA ARG A 26 2.84 11.27 9.96
C ARG A 26 2.30 10.52 8.75
N GLU A 27 1.22 10.99 8.14
CA GLU A 27 0.57 10.36 6.99
C GLU A 27 1.54 10.12 5.83
N GLU A 28 2.46 11.06 5.59
CA GLU A 28 3.48 10.97 4.54
C GLU A 28 4.50 9.85 4.80
N GLU A 29 4.84 9.58 6.06
CA GLU A 29 5.72 8.48 6.47
C GLU A 29 5.03 7.12 6.20
N PHE A 30 3.74 7.02 6.50
CA PHE A 30 2.94 5.83 6.19
C PHE A 30 2.70 5.65 4.69
N TRP A 31 2.57 6.75 3.93
CA TRP A 31 2.45 6.72 2.47
C TRP A 31 3.70 6.13 1.82
N ASN A 32 4.88 6.64 2.19
CA ASN A 32 6.16 6.14 1.67
C ASN A 32 6.41 4.69 2.09
N ALA A 33 6.04 4.31 3.32
CA ALA A 33 6.15 2.93 3.80
C ALA A 33 5.23 1.99 3.00
N ALA A 34 3.97 2.40 2.77
CA ALA A 34 3.00 1.65 1.99
C ALA A 34 3.43 1.47 0.54
N GLU A 35 3.96 2.52 -0.10
CA GLU A 35 4.47 2.44 -1.47
C GLU A 35 5.62 1.43 -1.58
N GLN A 36 6.60 1.48 -0.68
CA GLN A 36 7.69 0.51 -0.67
C GLN A 36 7.20 -0.93 -0.44
N GLU A 37 6.28 -1.10 0.51
CA GLU A 37 5.75 -2.41 0.87
C GLU A 37 4.97 -3.03 -0.29
N LEU A 38 4.08 -2.26 -0.93
CA LEU A 38 3.34 -2.69 -2.11
C LEU A 38 4.24 -2.94 -3.30
N ARG A 39 5.24 -2.09 -3.54
CA ARG A 39 6.21 -2.29 -4.63
C ARG A 39 7.01 -3.58 -4.45
N ASN A 40 7.19 -4.04 -3.21
CA ASN A 40 7.82 -5.31 -2.90
C ASN A 40 6.82 -6.50 -2.94
N GLU A 41 5.57 -6.30 -2.48
CA GLU A 41 4.50 -7.31 -2.48
C GLU A 41 3.90 -7.57 -3.88
N GLU A 42 3.78 -6.58 -4.75
CA GLU A 42 3.17 -6.69 -6.10
C GLU A 42 3.93 -7.67 -7.00
N LYS A 43 5.25 -7.72 -6.83
CA LYS A 43 6.12 -8.74 -7.47
C LYS A 43 5.75 -10.18 -7.08
N SER A 44 5.12 -10.37 -5.93
CA SER A 44 4.70 -11.66 -5.39
C SER A 44 3.22 -11.93 -5.61
N ASN A 45 2.37 -10.88 -5.59
CA ASN A 45 0.91 -10.99 -5.64
C ASN A 45 0.35 -11.06 -7.07
N THR A 46 1.03 -10.51 -8.08
CA THR A 46 0.65 -10.62 -9.50
C THR A 46 0.57 -12.04 -10.05
N LEU A 47 1.12 -13.02 -9.32
CA LEU A 47 1.05 -14.44 -9.68
C LEU A 47 -0.19 -15.15 -9.09
N ARG A 48 -0.99 -14.52 -8.21
CA ARG A 48 -1.99 -15.24 -7.40
C ARG A 48 -3.46 -15.04 -7.76
N THR A 49 -3.89 -14.01 -8.50
CA THR A 49 -5.24 -14.00 -9.14
C THR A 49 -5.45 -12.75 -10.00
N PRO A 50 -5.67 -12.87 -11.32
CA PRO A 50 -6.67 -12.05 -11.97
C PRO A 50 -8.02 -12.74 -11.75
N ASP A 51 -8.68 -12.45 -10.63
CA ASP A 51 -10.09 -12.81 -10.47
C ASP A 51 -10.92 -11.58 -10.83
N THR A 52 -11.27 -11.50 -12.12
CA THR A 52 -12.43 -10.74 -12.58
C THR A 52 -13.05 -11.60 -13.67
N LEU A 53 -13.89 -12.54 -13.21
CA LEU A 53 -14.85 -13.28 -14.01
C LEU A 53 -15.94 -12.35 -14.54
#